data_AF-A0AAJ3F988-F1
#
_entry.id   AF-A0AAJ3F988-F1
#
_cell.length_a   1.000
_cell.length_b   1.000
_cell.length_c   1.000
_cell.angle_alpha   90.00
_cell.angle_beta   90.00
_cell.angle_gamma   90.00
#
_symmetry.space_group_name_H-M   'P 1'
#
loop_
_entity.id
_entity.type
_entity.pdbx_description
1 polymer ?
#
loop_
_entity_poly.entity_id
_entity_poly.type
_entity_poly.pdbx_seq_one_letter_code
_entity_poly.pdbx_strand_id
1 'polypeptide(L)'
;MSVFKDKTLMITGGTGSFGNAVLNGFLETDIKEIRIFSRDEKKQDDMRHEFQAKMPEASNKIKFFIGDVRDLAEYSCAATPQIRQTGNRLS
;
A
#
# COMPACT_ATOMS: atom_id res chain seq x y z
N MET A 1 7.31 17.11 -16.81
CA MET A 1 6.69 16.92 -15.48
C MET A 1 6.53 15.43 -15.24
N SER A 2 7.05 14.88 -14.14
CA SER A 2 6.92 13.45 -13.86
C SER A 2 5.48 13.11 -13.52
N VAL A 3 4.85 12.26 -14.35
CA VAL A 3 3.44 11.85 -14.26
C VAL A 3 3.11 11.17 -12.91
N PHE A 4 4.13 10.66 -12.22
CA PHE A 4 4.00 9.88 -10.99
C PHE A 4 4.27 10.68 -9.71
N LYS A 5 4.65 11.95 -9.82
CA LYS A 5 4.90 12.81 -8.67
C LYS A 5 3.61 12.97 -7.84
N ASP A 6 3.70 12.75 -6.54
CA ASP A 6 2.58 12.75 -5.58
C ASP A 6 1.51 11.66 -5.73
N LYS A 7 1.68 10.69 -6.62
CA LYS A 7 0.74 9.56 -6.73
C LYS A 7 1.08 8.46 -5.73
N THR A 8 0.03 7.77 -5.27
CA THR A 8 0.14 6.54 -4.49
C THR A 8 -0.09 5.35 -5.41
N LEU A 9 0.86 4.42 -5.43
CA LEU A 9 0.76 3.18 -6.19
C LEU A 9 0.30 2.05 -5.27
N MET A 10 -0.67 1.25 -5.71
CA MET A 10 -1.08 0.04 -5.00
C MET A 10 -0.78 -1.19 -5.86
N ILE A 11 -0.07 -2.16 -5.29
CA ILE A 11 0.34 -3.40 -5.94
C ILE A 11 -0.27 -4.56 -5.17
N THR A 12 -1.26 -5.23 -5.75
CA THR A 12 -1.84 -6.47 -5.20
C THR A 12 -1.05 -7.68 -5.69
N GLY A 13 -0.74 -8.63 -4.80
CA GLY A 13 0.14 -9.75 -5.13
C GLY A 13 1.59 -9.34 -5.34
N GLY A 14 2.00 -8.20 -4.78
CA GLY A 14 3.33 -7.61 -4.99
C GLY A 14 4.49 -8.41 -4.39
N THR A 15 4.22 -9.45 -3.58
CA THR A 15 5.25 -10.35 -3.03
C THR A 15 5.76 -11.40 -4.02
N GLY A 16 5.19 -11.47 -5.23
CA GLY A 16 5.68 -12.33 -6.30
C GLY A 16 6.86 -11.73 -7.07
N SER A 17 7.43 -12.50 -7.99
CA SER A 17 8.49 -12.06 -8.91
C SER A 17 8.12 -10.79 -9.69
N PHE A 18 6.86 -10.67 -10.07
CA PHE A 18 6.34 -9.49 -10.77
C PHE A 18 6.41 -8.23 -9.90
N GLY A 19 5.93 -8.28 -8.66
CA GLY A 19 5.92 -7.11 -7.78
C GLY A 19 7.32 -6.66 -7.40
N ASN A 20 8.27 -7.59 -7.27
CA ASN A 20 9.68 -7.26 -7.03
C ASN A 20 10.31 -6.51 -8.22
N ALA A 21 10.05 -6.94 -9.46
CA ALA A 21 10.52 -6.24 -10.65
C ALA A 21 9.90 -4.84 -10.78
N VAL A 22 8.60 -4.74 -10.47
CA VAL A 22 7.85 -3.49 -10.47
C VAL A 22 8.41 -2.52 -9.41
N LEU A 23 8.66 -3.00 -8.19
CA LEU A 23 9.29 -2.22 -7.13
C LEU A 23 10.63 -1.67 -7.60
N ASN A 24 11.52 -2.51 -8.12
CA ASN A 24 12.83 -2.06 -8.61
C ASN A 24 12.73 -0.94 -9.65
N GLY A 25 11.76 -1.00 -10.57
CA GLY A 25 11.53 0.08 -11.53
C GLY A 25 10.95 1.36 -10.91
N PHE A 26 10.08 1.23 -9.90
CA PHE A 26 9.49 2.38 -9.21
C PHE A 26 10.43 3.03 -8.17
N LEU A 27 11.46 2.33 -7.70
CA LEU A 27 12.48 2.89 -6.80
C LEU A 27 13.21 4.10 -7.41
N GLU A 28 13.41 4.08 -8.73
CA GLU A 28 14.09 5.16 -9.47
C GLU A 28 13.14 6.32 -9.80
N THR A 29 11.85 6.21 -9.48
CA THR A 29 10.83 7.21 -9.81
C THR A 29 10.47 8.11 -8.63
N ASP A 30 9.95 9.30 -8.93
CA ASP A 30 9.55 10.33 -7.95
C ASP A 30 8.19 10.02 -7.28
N ILE A 31 7.89 8.75 -7.02
CA ILE A 31 6.62 8.33 -6.42
C ILE A 31 6.60 8.64 -4.92
N LYS A 32 5.42 8.99 -4.41
CA LYS A 32 5.24 9.39 -3.02
C LYS A 32 5.13 8.20 -2.07
N GLU A 33 4.29 7.23 -2.43
CA GLU A 33 3.98 6.09 -1.57
C GLU A 33 3.66 4.86 -2.42
N ILE A 34 4.19 3.71 -2.02
CA ILE A 34 3.91 2.41 -2.64
C ILE A 34 3.25 1.52 -1.61
N ARG A 35 2.08 0.97 -1.93
CA ARG A 35 1.32 0.08 -1.06
C ARG A 35 1.34 -1.32 -1.65
N ILE A 36 1.91 -2.27 -0.92
CA ILE A 36 1.96 -3.67 -1.32
C ILE A 36 0.89 -4.41 -0.55
N PHE A 37 -0.08 -4.96 -1.27
CA PHE A 37 -1.13 -5.79 -0.70
C PHE A 37 -0.85 -7.25 -1.04
N SER A 38 -0.77 -8.12 -0.03
CA SER A 38 -0.55 -9.55 -0.24
C SER A 38 -1.20 -10.39 0.84
N ARG A 39 -1.42 -11.67 0.53
CA ARG A 39 -1.95 -12.68 1.45
C ARG A 39 -0.85 -13.39 2.23
N ASP A 40 0.35 -13.44 1.65
CA ASP A 40 1.49 -14.16 2.20
C ASP A 40 2.34 -13.21 3.06
N GLU A 41 2.17 -13.27 4.38
CA GLU A 41 2.95 -12.48 5.36
C GLU A 41 4.44 -12.79 5.27
N LYS A 42 4.80 -14.08 5.22
CA LYS A 42 6.19 -14.52 5.17
C LYS A 42 6.99 -13.88 4.03
N LYS A 43 6.39 -13.79 2.84
CA LYS A 43 7.05 -13.18 1.68
C LYS A 43 7.13 -11.65 1.80
N GLN A 44 6.19 -11.01 2.49
CA GLN A 44 6.29 -9.58 2.78
C GLN A 44 7.45 -9.30 3.73
N ASP A 45 7.63 -10.12 4.75
CA ASP A 45 8.69 -9.92 5.74
C ASP A 45 10.09 -10.12 5.13
N ASP A 46 10.26 -11.15 4.30
CA ASP A 46 11.51 -11.37 3.53
C ASP A 46 11.81 -10.15 2.64
N MET A 47 10.80 -9.66 1.91
CA MET A 47 10.91 -8.50 1.03
C MET A 47 11.24 -7.21 1.81
N ARG A 48 10.62 -7.01 2.97
CA ARG A 48 10.87 -5.86 3.84
C ARG A 48 12.32 -5.85 4.30
N HIS A 49 12.84 -6.97 4.79
CA HIS A 49 14.24 -7.08 5.22
C HIS A 49 15.20 -6.78 4.07
N GLU A 50 14.94 -7.31 2.88
CA GLU A 50 15.76 -7.03 1.70
C GLU A 50 15.80 -5.54 1.34
N PHE A 51 14.63 -4.89 1.27
CA PHE A 51 14.56 -3.47 0.91
C PHE A 51 15.12 -2.56 2.01
N GLN A 52 14.91 -2.90 3.28
CA GLN A 52 15.44 -2.13 4.39
C GLN A 52 16.99 -2.23 4.47
N ALA A 53 17.55 -3.41 4.13
CA ALA A 53 19.00 -3.60 4.08
C ALA A 53 19.65 -2.95 2.85
N LYS A 54 19.02 -3.03 1.68
CA LYS A 54 19.56 -2.47 0.43
C LYS A 54 19.36 -0.96 0.33
N MET A 55 18.19 -0.45 0.72
CA MET A 55 17.75 0.93 0.47
C MET A 55 16.77 1.43 1.56
N PRO A 56 17.28 1.89 2.73
CA PRO A 56 16.44 2.35 3.83
C PRO A 56 15.56 3.55 3.44
N GLU A 57 16.07 4.48 2.64
CA GLU A 57 15.33 5.64 2.10
C GLU A 57 14.06 5.24 1.33
N ALA A 58 14.14 4.20 0.51
CA ALA A 58 13.01 3.73 -0.27
C ALA A 58 12.06 2.85 0.53
N SER A 59 12.59 2.08 1.50
CA SER A 59 11.77 1.28 2.41
C SER A 59 10.74 2.12 3.17
N ASN A 60 11.07 3.37 3.50
CA ASN A 60 10.16 4.30 4.17
C ASN A 60 8.94 4.68 3.31
N LYS A 61 9.05 4.58 1.98
CA LYS A 61 7.93 4.85 1.05
C LYS A 61 7.02 3.63 0.86
N ILE A 62 7.47 2.44 1.26
CA ILE A 62 6.77 1.17 1.03
C ILE A 62 5.93 0.83 2.26
N LYS A 63 4.62 0.69 2.07
CA LYS A 63 3.67 0.22 3.08
C LYS A 63 3.13 -1.15 2.72
N PHE A 64 3.27 -2.08 3.64
CA PHE A 64 2.80 -3.45 3.48
C PHE A 64 1.43 -3.59 4.15
N PHE A 65 0.48 -4.17 3.42
CA PHE A 65 -0.86 -4.50 3.88
C PHE A 65 -1.09 -5.99 3.68
N ILE A 66 -1.60 -6.65 4.70
CA ILE A 66 -1.97 -8.06 4.67
C ILE A 66 -3.48 -8.15 4.41
N GLY A 67 -3.88 -8.91 3.39
CA GLY A 67 -5.29 -9.17 3.10
C GLY A 67 -5.51 -9.88 1.75
N ASP A 68 -6.72 -10.38 1.54
CA ASP A 68 -7.14 -11.03 0.29
C ASP A 68 -7.99 -10.06 -0.55
N VAL A 69 -7.67 -9.92 -1.84
CA VAL A 69 -8.40 -9.05 -2.77
C VAL A 69 -9.80 -9.57 -3.10
N ARG A 70 -10.05 -10.85 -2.81
CA ARG A 70 -11.33 -11.53 -3.06
C ARG A 70 -12.33 -11.32 -1.95
N ASP A 71 -11.88 -10.88 -0.78
CA ASP A 71 -12.77 -10.52 0.30
C ASP A 71 -13.24 -9.07 0.11
N LEU A 72 -14.36 -8.92 -0.60
CA LEU A 72 -14.97 -7.62 -0.88
C LEU A 72 -15.54 -6.94 0.38
N ALA A 73 -15.58 -7.62 1.54
CA ALA A 73 -16.21 -7.09 2.75
C ALA A 73 -15.37 -5.99 3.43
N GLU A 74 -14.06 -5.91 3.16
CA GLU A 74 -13.18 -4.92 3.78
C GLU A 74 -12.97 -3.62 2.98
N TYR A 75 -13.51 -3.49 1.76
CA TYR A 75 -13.38 -2.26 0.99
C TYR A 75 -14.33 -1.13 1.45
N SER A 76 -15.35 -1.43 2.25
CA SER A 76 -16.35 -0.43 2.66
C SER A 76 -15.86 0.51 3.78
N CYS A 77 -14.92 0.08 4.63
CA CYS A 77 -14.58 0.84 5.84
C CYS A 77 -13.47 1.89 5.62
N ALA A 78 -12.63 1.72 4.59
CA ALA A 78 -11.51 2.64 4.34
C ALA A 78 -11.88 3.89 3.50
N ALA A 79 -13.09 3.94 2.93
CA ALA A 79 -13.45 4.94 1.93
C ALA A 79 -14.42 6.05 2.39
N THR A 80 -14.96 6.02 3.63
CA THR A 80 -15.92 7.06 4.03
C THR A 80 -15.77 7.45 5.51
N PRO A 81 -15.36 8.69 5.84
CA PRO A 81 -15.66 9.24 7.15
C PRO A 81 -17.18 9.42 7.23
N GLN A 82 -17.84 8.51 7.95
CA GLN A 82 -19.26 8.59 8.20
C GLN A 82 -19.53 9.87 8.99
N ILE A 83 -20.10 10.86 8.31
CA ILE A 83 -20.59 12.11 8.87
C ILE A 83 -21.60 11.70 9.94
N ARG A 84 -21.17 11.69 11.21
CA ARG A 84 -22.05 11.58 12.36
C ARG A 84 -22.99 12.78 12.29
N GLN A 85 -24.21 12.54 11.83
CA GLN A 85 -25.32 13.43 12.08
C GLN A 85 -25.44 13.56 13.59
N THR A 86 -25.04 14.72 14.12
CA THR A 86 -25.45 15.17 15.44
C THR A 86 -26.96 15.38 15.37
N GLY A 87 -27.68 14.32 15.70
CA GLY A 87 -29.12 14.35 15.94
C GLY A 87 -29.40 15.34 17.05
N ASN A 88 -29.81 16.53 16.63
CA ASN A 88 -30.55 17.51 17.40
C ASN A 88 -31.71 16.81 18.12
N ARG A 89 -31.57 16.56 19.43
CA ARG A 89 -32.68 16.15 20.29
C ARG A 89 -33.18 17.39 21.01
N LEU A 90 -34.01 18.17 20.30
CA LEU A 90 -34.96 19.09 20.90
C LEU A 90 -36.15 18.26 21.39
N SER A 91 -36.24 18.09 22.71
CA SER A 91 -37.47 17.99 23.54
C SER A 91 -37.10 17.42 24.90
#